data_AF-A0A2D4EPL8-F1
#
_entry.id   AF-A0A2D4EPL8-F1
#
_cell.length_a   1.000
_cell.length_b   1.000
_cell.length_c   1.000
_cell.angle_alpha   90.00
_cell.angle_beta   90.00
_cell.angle_gamma   90.00
#
_symmetry.space_group_name_H-M   'P 1'
#
loop_
_entity.id
_entity.type
_entity.pdbx_description
1 polymer ?
#
loop_
_entity_poly.entity_id
_entity_poly.type
_entity_poly.pdbx_seq_one_letter_code
_entity_poly.pdbx_strand_id
1 'polypeptide(L)'
;VVNKAPLVRDLIMDGGVDLACITETWLGPEGGVPLSEMCPDGFVVLHQPRHQGRGGGVAVIARKSLGPRRIPAPEIVGCESLLLKLGSRVQLGLLLTYLPPSCVATALPALLEAV
;
A
#
# COMPACT_ATOMS: atom_id res chain seq x y z
N VAL A 1 -1.92 14.75 -16.14
CA VAL A 1 -2.17 13.68 -15.15
C VAL A 1 -3.27 14.17 -14.23
N VAL A 2 -4.33 13.38 -14.01
CA VAL A 2 -5.45 13.75 -13.13
C VAL A 2 -5.20 13.11 -11.77
N ASN A 3 -5.34 13.89 -10.69
CA ASN A 3 -5.28 13.38 -9.32
C ASN A 3 -6.52 12.52 -9.05
N LYS A 4 -6.32 11.24 -8.72
CA LYS A 4 -7.39 10.27 -8.43
C LYS A 4 -7.65 10.08 -6.93
N ALA A 5 -6.93 10.79 -6.06
CA ALA A 5 -7.08 10.67 -4.61
C ALA A 5 -8.54 10.84 -4.14
N PRO A 6 -9.31 11.84 -4.62
CA PRO A 6 -10.71 11.98 -4.22
C PRO A 6 -11.56 10.77 -4.61
N LEU A 7 -11.36 10.21 -5.82
CA LEU A 7 -12.08 9.03 -6.29
C LEU A 7 -11.81 7.81 -5.40
N VAL A 8 -10.57 7.62 -4.97
CA VAL A 8 -10.22 6.52 -4.05
C VAL A 8 -10.87 6.72 -2.69
N ARG A 9 -10.89 7.95 -2.16
CA ARG A 9 -11.62 8.27 -0.92
C ARG A 9 -13.10 7.94 -1.05
N ASP A 10 -13.74 8.34 -2.14
CA ASP A 10 -15.17 8.08 -2.37
C ASP A 10 -15.45 6.58 -2.48
N LEU A 11 -14.60 5.81 -3.19
CA LEU A 11 -14.71 4.35 -3.26
C LEU A 11 -14.62 3.68 -1.88
N ILE A 12 -13.77 4.19 -0.98
CA ILE A 12 -13.65 3.67 0.39
C ILE A 12 -14.93 3.96 1.18
N MET A 13 -15.43 5.20 1.09
CA MET A 13 -16.58 5.66 1.87
C MET A 13 -17.90 5.05 1.38
N ASP A 14 -18.16 5.13 0.08
CA ASP A 14 -19.40 4.64 -0.54
C ASP A 14 -19.46 3.11 -0.55
N GLY A 15 -18.30 2.46 -0.67
CA GLY A 15 -18.19 1.00 -0.58
C GLY A 15 -18.24 0.46 0.85
N GLY A 16 -18.19 1.32 1.88
CA GLY A 16 -18.11 0.89 3.27
C GLY A 16 -16.89 0.04 3.59
N VAL A 17 -15.77 0.27 2.89
CA VAL A 17 -14.58 -0.57 2.94
C VAL A 17 -13.69 -0.19 4.13
N ASP A 18 -13.17 -1.18 4.85
CA ASP A 18 -12.28 -0.94 5.99
C ASP A 18 -10.78 -0.97 5.63
N LEU A 19 -10.46 -1.48 4.45
CA LEU A 19 -9.09 -1.68 3.96
C LEU A 19 -9.01 -1.50 2.44
N ALA A 20 -8.16 -0.58 1.97
CA ALA A 20 -7.84 -0.41 0.56
C ALA A 20 -6.33 -0.56 0.32
N CYS A 21 -5.97 -1.45 -0.60
CA CYS A 21 -4.59 -1.69 -1.03
C CYS A 21 -4.38 -1.08 -2.41
N ILE A 22 -3.40 -0.21 -2.54
CA ILE A 22 -3.17 0.61 -3.73
C ILE A 22 -1.75 0.38 -4.20
N THR A 23 -1.61 -0.05 -5.45
CA THR A 23 -0.33 -0.10 -6.16
C THR A 23 -0.26 1.05 -7.16
N GLU A 24 0.94 1.36 -7.65
CA GLU A 24 1.15 2.45 -8.61
C GLU A 24 0.58 3.77 -8.05
N THR A 25 1.06 4.18 -6.87
CA THR A 25 0.66 5.47 -6.29
C THR A 25 1.30 6.64 -7.02
N TRP A 26 2.48 6.47 -7.61
CA TRP A 26 3.27 7.52 -8.28
C TRP A 26 3.63 8.69 -7.36
N LEU A 27 3.67 8.46 -6.05
CA LEU A 27 3.97 9.48 -5.05
C LEU A 27 5.39 9.32 -4.50
N GLY A 28 6.04 10.46 -4.23
CA GLY A 28 7.33 10.49 -3.55
C GLY A 28 7.22 10.15 -2.05
N PRO A 29 8.33 10.22 -1.30
CA PRO A 29 8.39 9.87 0.12
C PRO A 29 7.39 10.63 0.99
N GLU A 30 7.24 11.93 0.74
CA GLU A 30 6.32 12.76 1.50
C GLU A 30 4.84 12.43 1.22
N GLY A 31 4.54 11.83 0.06
CA GLY A 31 3.17 11.57 -0.40
C GLY A 31 2.38 12.84 -0.78
N GLY A 32 2.56 13.92 -0.03
CA GLY A 32 1.94 15.22 -0.20
C GLY A 32 0.43 15.20 0.01
N VAL A 33 -0.21 16.25 -0.50
CA VAL A 33 -1.67 16.46 -0.50
C VAL A 33 -2.46 15.22 -1.00
N PRO A 34 -2.03 14.48 -2.05
CA PRO A 34 -2.76 13.31 -2.52
C PRO A 34 -2.98 12.23 -1.45
N LEU A 35 -2.00 11.92 -0.60
CA LEU A 35 -2.20 10.90 0.46
C LEU A 35 -3.23 11.36 1.48
N SER A 36 -3.22 12.64 1.86
CA SER A 36 -4.21 13.19 2.80
C SER A 36 -5.61 13.25 2.20
N GLU A 37 -5.75 13.63 0.93
CA GLU A 37 -7.05 13.66 0.25
C GLU A 37 -7.64 12.26 0.07
N MET A 38 -6.78 11.27 -0.11
CA MET A 38 -7.18 9.88 -0.31
C MET A 38 -7.61 9.18 0.98
N CYS A 39 -7.14 9.64 2.13
CA CYS A 39 -7.32 9.00 3.43
C CYS A 39 -8.52 9.63 4.16
N PRO A 40 -9.66 8.93 4.30
CA PRO A 40 -10.81 9.46 5.02
C PRO A 40 -10.57 9.59 6.53
N ASP A 41 -11.44 10.35 7.20
CA ASP A 41 -11.44 10.45 8.66
C ASP A 41 -11.67 9.08 9.31
N GLY A 42 -10.93 8.81 10.39
CA GLY A 42 -10.97 7.50 11.06
C GLY A 42 -10.11 6.42 10.40
N PHE A 43 -9.39 6.74 9.32
CA PHE A 43 -8.43 5.85 8.65
C PHE A 43 -6.99 6.33 8.86
N VAL A 44 -6.05 5.45 8.55
CA VAL A 44 -4.62 5.75 8.46
C VAL A 44 -4.09 5.24 7.13
N VAL A 45 -3.20 6.01 6.52
CA VAL A 45 -2.49 5.63 5.30
C VAL A 45 -1.04 5.26 5.63
N LEU A 46 -0.60 4.12 5.13
CA LEU A 46 0.76 3.60 5.24
C LEU A 46 1.32 3.50 3.83
N HIS A 47 2.39 4.24 3.54
CA HIS A 47 2.92 4.41 2.19
C HIS A 47 4.37 3.93 2.09
N GLN A 48 4.71 3.34 0.94
CA GLN A 48 6.07 3.08 0.52
C GLN A 48 6.23 3.58 -0.93
N PRO A 49 6.99 4.67 -1.16
CA PRO A 49 7.28 5.14 -2.50
C PRO A 49 8.21 4.17 -3.23
N ARG A 50 8.28 4.30 -4.57
CA ARG A 50 9.40 3.75 -5.34
C ARG A 50 10.70 4.39 -4.87
N HIS A 51 11.71 3.58 -4.59
CA HIS A 51 12.99 4.08 -4.09
C HIS A 51 13.75 4.92 -5.13
N GLN A 52 13.78 4.47 -6.39
CA GLN A 52 14.47 5.14 -7.49
C GLN A 52 13.70 5.00 -8.81
N GLY A 53 13.78 6.02 -9.67
CA GLY A 53 13.13 6.03 -10.98
C GLY A 53 11.73 6.66 -10.96
N ARG A 54 10.95 6.37 -12.01
CA ARG A 54 9.61 6.95 -12.23
C ARG A 54 8.52 5.90 -12.02
N GLY A 55 7.38 6.29 -11.44
CA GLY A 55 6.22 5.41 -11.23
C GLY A 55 6.31 4.57 -9.97
N GLY A 56 5.54 3.48 -9.88
CA GLY A 56 5.58 2.57 -8.74
C GLY A 56 4.93 3.14 -7.47
N GLY A 57 5.37 2.58 -6.34
CA GLY A 57 4.88 2.90 -5.01
C GLY A 57 3.62 2.12 -4.64
N VAL A 58 3.48 1.88 -3.34
CA VAL A 58 2.34 1.17 -2.75
C VAL A 58 1.83 1.92 -1.54
N ALA A 59 0.53 1.87 -1.30
CA ALA A 59 -0.09 2.41 -0.09
C ALA A 59 -1.21 1.49 0.39
N VAL A 60 -1.39 1.44 1.71
CA VAL A 60 -2.54 0.82 2.34
C VAL A 60 -3.26 1.87 3.16
N ILE A 61 -4.57 1.99 2.93
CA ILE A 61 -5.48 2.81 3.74
C ILE A 61 -6.33 1.85 4.55
N ALA A 62 -6.30 1.99 5.87
CA ALA A 62 -6.97 1.08 6.79
C ALA A 62 -7.70 1.83 7.90
N ARG A 63 -8.87 1.34 8.29
CA ARG A 63 -9.63 1.90 9.42
C ARG A 63 -8.79 1.76 10.68
N LYS A 64 -8.66 2.83 11.47
CA LYS A 64 -7.82 2.85 12.69
C LYS A 64 -8.21 1.77 13.71
N SER A 65 -9.49 1.39 13.77
CA SER A 65 -9.98 0.32 14.64
C SER A 65 -9.42 -1.07 14.31
N LEU A 66 -8.90 -1.27 13.09
CA LEU A 66 -8.17 -2.48 12.72
C LEU A 66 -6.76 -2.54 13.34
N GLY A 67 -6.29 -1.48 14.00
CA GLY A 67 -4.96 -1.42 14.61
C GLY A 67 -3.81 -1.74 13.63
N PRO A 68 -3.78 -1.17 12.42
CA PRO A 68 -2.77 -1.51 11.43
C PRO A 68 -1.38 -1.09 11.89
N ARG A 69 -0.44 -2.03 11.84
CA ARG A 69 0.97 -1.79 12.18
C ARG A 69 1.87 -2.27 11.06
N ARG A 70 2.72 -1.37 10.54
CA ARG A 70 3.79 -1.75 9.63
C ARG A 70 4.80 -2.65 10.36
N ILE A 71 5.20 -3.72 9.70
CA ILE A 71 6.31 -4.58 10.11
C ILE A 71 7.29 -4.68 8.94
N PRO A 72 8.54 -5.13 9.16
CA PRO A 72 9.51 -5.32 8.08
C PRO A 72 8.93 -6.25 7.01
N ALA A 73 8.95 -5.81 5.76
CA ALA A 73 8.54 -6.61 4.61
C ALA A 73 9.74 -7.34 4.00
N PRO A 74 9.53 -8.44 3.26
CA PRO A 74 10.60 -9.05 2.47
C PRO A 74 11.20 -8.04 1.48
N GLU A 75 12.52 -7.94 1.46
CA GLU A 75 13.25 -7.11 0.51
C GLU A 75 13.46 -7.89 -0.79
N ILE A 76 12.64 -7.59 -1.79
CA ILE A 76 12.72 -8.21 -3.11
C ILE A 76 13.17 -7.14 -4.09
N VAL A 77 14.30 -7.41 -4.75
CA VAL A 77 14.92 -6.46 -5.68
C VAL A 77 13.94 -6.12 -6.80
N GLY A 78 13.74 -4.82 -7.03
CA GLY A 78 12.87 -4.30 -8.08
C GLY A 78 11.37 -4.28 -7.72
N CYS A 79 10.99 -4.61 -6.49
CA CYS A 79 9.60 -4.58 -6.04
C CYS A 79 9.39 -3.55 -4.93
N GLU A 80 8.19 -2.98 -4.90
CA GLU A 80 7.71 -2.19 -3.77
C GLU A 80 6.74 -3.03 -2.93
N SER A 81 7.05 -3.20 -1.64
CA SER A 81 6.30 -4.07 -0.74
C SER A 81 5.97 -3.37 0.57
N LEU A 82 4.76 -3.58 1.08
CA LEU A 82 4.33 -3.13 2.40
C LEU A 82 3.70 -4.30 3.15
N LEU A 83 4.31 -4.69 4.28
CA LEU A 83 3.78 -5.73 5.16
C LEU A 83 3.15 -5.09 6.40
N LEU A 84 1.86 -5.35 6.58
CA LEU A 84 1.11 -4.90 7.73
C LEU A 84 0.62 -6.06 8.58
N LYS A 85 0.52 -5.80 9.88
CA LYS A 85 -0.21 -6.61 10.82
C LYS A 85 -1.48 -5.88 11.22
N LEU A 86 -2.61 -6.55 11.12
CA LEU A 86 -3.94 -6.05 11.46
C LEU A 86 -4.49 -6.83 12.67
N GLY A 87 -5.26 -6.17 13.51
CA GLY A 87 -6.05 -6.75 14.60
C GLY A 87 -5.31 -6.87 15.94
N SER A 88 -6.08 -6.73 17.03
CA SER A 88 -5.60 -6.88 18.41
C SER A 88 -5.82 -8.29 18.97
N ARG A 89 -6.94 -8.94 18.63
CA ARG A 89 -7.32 -10.29 19.13
C ARG A 89 -6.98 -11.41 18.15
N VAL A 90 -7.36 -11.24 16.88
CA VAL A 90 -6.96 -12.12 15.77
C VAL A 90 -5.98 -11.32 14.92
N GLN A 91 -4.78 -11.86 14.75
CA GLN A 91 -3.72 -11.18 14.00
C GLN A 91 -3.78 -11.63 12.55
N LEU A 92 -4.00 -10.70 11.64
CA LEU A 92 -3.97 -10.91 10.19
C LEU A 92 -2.72 -10.24 9.62
N GLY A 93 -1.93 -10.98 8.84
CA GLY A 93 -0.84 -10.44 8.03
C GLY A 93 -1.34 -10.03 6.65
N LEU A 94 -0.93 -8.85 6.18
CA LEU A 94 -1.25 -8.33 4.85
C LEU A 94 0.04 -7.88 4.15
N LEU A 95 0.47 -8.62 3.14
CA LEU A 95 1.56 -8.24 2.25
C LEU A 95 1.00 -7.65 0.96
N LEU A 96 1.22 -6.35 0.75
CA LEU A 96 0.96 -5.68 -0.52
C LEU A 96 2.27 -5.55 -1.29
N THR A 97 2.35 -6.16 -2.46
CA THR A 97 3.54 -6.07 -3.33
C THR A 97 3.15 -5.62 -4.72
N TYR A 98 3.85 -4.63 -5.25
CA TYR A 98 3.81 -4.28 -6.67
C TYR A 98 5.05 -4.85 -7.38
N LEU A 99 4.81 -5.65 -8.41
CA LEU A 99 5.85 -6.20 -9.29
C LEU A 99 5.81 -5.45 -10.63
N PRO A 100 6.85 -4.67 -10.96
CA PRO A 100 6.99 -4.12 -12.31
C PRO A 100 7.06 -5.25 -13.35
N PRO A 101 6.47 -5.07 -14.55
CA PRO A 101 6.49 -6.11 -15.60
C PRO A 101 7.89 -6.65 -15.92
N SER A 102 8.92 -5.79 -15.84
CA SER A 102 10.32 -6.15 -16.07
C SER A 102 10.93 -7.07 -15.00
N CYS A 103 10.34 -7.12 -13.82
CA CYS A 103 10.88 -7.84 -12.66
C CYS A 103 10.14 -9.14 -12.36
N VAL A 104 8.99 -9.40 -12.99
CA VAL A 104 8.13 -10.56 -12.66
C VAL A 104 8.89 -11.88 -12.68
N ALA A 105 9.68 -12.14 -13.73
CA ALA A 105 10.38 -13.41 -13.88
C ALA A 105 11.43 -13.68 -12.77
N THR A 106 11.99 -12.64 -12.17
CA THR A 106 13.03 -12.75 -11.13
C THR A 106 12.46 -12.58 -9.72
N ALA A 107 11.51 -11.67 -9.54
CA ALA A 107 10.95 -11.32 -8.25
C ALA A 107 9.82 -12.25 -7.79
N LEU A 108 9.03 -12.82 -8.70
CA LEU A 108 7.90 -13.67 -8.32
C LEU A 108 8.34 -14.95 -7.58
N PRO A 109 9.36 -15.71 -8.02
CA PRO A 109 9.85 -16.87 -7.28
C PRO A 109 10.31 -16.50 -5.86
N ALA A 110 11.11 -15.43 -5.73
CA ALA A 110 11.58 -14.94 -4.43
C ALA A 110 10.43 -14.50 -3.51
N LEU A 111 9.36 -13.92 -4.06
CA LEU A 111 8.17 -13.56 -3.29
C LEU A 111 7.44 -14.79 -2.76
N LEU A 112 7.33 -15.84 -3.56
CA LEU A 112 6.66 -17.08 -3.16
C LEU A 112 7.43 -17.87 -2.11
N GLU A 113 8.76 -17.73 -2.04
CA GLU A 113 9.58 -18.32 -0.98
C GLU A 113 9.49 -17.55 0.35
N ALA A 114 9.10 -16.26 0.30
CA ALA A 114 9.06 -15.38 1.47
C ALA A 114 7.73 -15.36 2.22
N VAL A 115 6.69 -16.03 1.72
CA VAL A 115 5.32 -16.06 2.27
C VAL A 115 4.95 -17.50 2.65
#